data_AF-A0A970F0D3-F1
#
_entry.id   AF-A0A970F0D3-F1
#
_cell.length_a   1.000
_cell.length_b   1.000
_cell.length_c   1.000
_cell.angle_alpha   90.00
_cell.angle_beta   90.00
_cell.angle_gamma   90.00
#
_symmetry.space_group_name_H-M   'P 1'
#
loop_
_entity.id
_entity.type
_entity.pdbx_description
1 polymer ?
#
loop_
_entity_poly.entity_id
_entity_poly.type
_entity_poly.pdbx_seq_one_letter_code
_entity_poly.pdbx_strand_id
1 'polypeptide(L)'
;MRKYMDKLKSIFGINKQIRIFLLGLAIIAVIAGAFYITILNKTDQSLVESSINTFFNDIKNNNLNYVISLKNAILSNLGFYLIIWLLGISVIGIPVIIFMFFSKAFIIGFSVSSIILNYKLK
;
A
#
# COMPACT_ATOMS: atom_id res chain seq x y z
N MET A 1 -2.47 6.96 34.86
CA MET A 1 -3.14 6.49 33.61
C MET A 1 -3.78 7.63 32.81
N ARG A 2 -4.66 8.48 33.38
CA ARG A 2 -5.30 9.62 32.66
C ARG A 2 -4.31 10.52 31.91
N LYS A 3 -3.21 10.93 32.56
CA LYS A 3 -2.19 11.80 31.96
C LYS A 3 -1.54 11.26 30.67
N TYR A 4 -1.39 9.94 30.54
CA TYR A 4 -0.87 9.29 29.32
C TYR A 4 -1.95 9.19 28.24
N MET A 5 -3.19 8.90 28.65
CA MET A 5 -4.35 8.82 27.76
C MET A 5 -4.71 10.20 27.19
N ASP A 6 -4.59 11.26 27.99
CA ASP A 6 -4.80 12.65 27.58
C ASP A 6 -3.69 13.13 26.63
N LYS A 7 -2.44 12.67 26.85
CA LYS A 7 -1.30 12.95 25.96
C LYS A 7 -1.39 12.21 24.62
N LEU A 8 -1.89 10.98 24.62
CA LEU A 8 -2.22 10.24 23.39
C LEU A 8 -3.35 10.93 22.61
N LYS A 9 -4.39 11.38 23.32
CA LYS A 9 -5.54 12.07 22.71
C LYS A 9 -5.15 13.43 22.13
N SER A 10 -4.21 14.16 22.75
CA SER A 10 -3.71 15.44 22.22
C SER A 10 -2.84 15.27 20.97
N ILE A 11 -2.05 14.19 20.87
CA ILE A 11 -1.29 13.84 19.65
C ILE A 11 -2.24 13.54 18.49
N PHE A 12 -3.32 12.81 18.75
CA PHE A 12 -4.43 12.59 17.80
C PHE A 12 -5.38 13.79 17.64
N GLY A 13 -5.12 14.92 18.32
CA GLY A 13 -5.95 16.13 18.27
C GLY A 13 -5.49 17.15 17.22
N ILE A 14 -4.20 17.13 16.83
CA ILE A 14 -3.60 18.15 15.96
C ILE A 14 -4.04 17.95 14.50
N ASN A 15 -4.74 18.91 13.90
CA ASN A 15 -5.26 18.88 12.51
C ASN A 15 -6.23 17.72 12.22
N LYS A 16 -7.36 17.67 12.95
CA LYS A 16 -8.42 16.67 12.75
C LYS A 16 -8.91 16.58 11.29
N GLN A 17 -9.02 17.70 10.59
CA GLN A 17 -9.53 17.75 9.20
C GLN A 17 -8.65 16.98 8.22
N ILE A 18 -7.33 17.21 8.23
CA ILE A 18 -6.42 16.55 7.27
C ILE A 18 -6.36 15.04 7.50
N ARG A 19 -6.44 14.59 8.75
CA ARG A 19 -6.50 13.16 9.07
C ARG A 19 -7.76 12.50 8.54
N ILE A 20 -8.92 13.14 8.75
CA ILE A 20 -10.20 12.62 8.23
C ILE A 20 -10.17 12.58 6.70
N PHE A 21 -9.63 13.61 6.06
CA PHE A 21 -9.44 13.64 4.62
C PHE A 21 -8.57 12.48 4.12
N LEU A 22 -7.37 12.28 4.70
CA LEU A 22 -6.47 11.20 4.30
C LEU A 22 -7.06 9.81 4.58
N LEU A 23 -7.78 9.64 5.70
CA LEU A 23 -8.48 8.38 5.99
C LEU A 23 -9.59 8.10 4.97
N GLY A 24 -10.43 9.08 4.66
CA GLY A 24 -11.46 8.95 3.64
C GLY A 24 -10.87 8.62 2.27
N LEU A 25 -9.80 9.33 1.90
CA LEU A 25 -9.06 9.09 0.65
C LEU A 25 -8.47 7.66 0.60
N ALA A 26 -7.88 7.18 1.70
CA ALA A 26 -7.35 5.83 1.77
C ALA A 26 -8.44 4.76 1.64
N ILE A 27 -9.60 4.96 2.28
CA ILE A 27 -10.74 4.03 2.16
C ILE A 27 -11.21 3.95 0.72
N ILE A 28 -11.40 5.09 0.05
CA ILE A 28 -11.80 5.14 -1.36
C ILE A 28 -10.74 4.44 -2.24
N ALA A 29 -9.46 4.70 -2.00
CA ALA A 29 -8.36 4.09 -2.73
C ALA A 29 -8.35 2.56 -2.59
N VAL A 30 -8.46 2.04 -1.36
CA VAL A 30 -8.50 0.60 -1.08
C VAL A 30 -9.70 -0.05 -1.76
N ILE A 31 -10.88 0.56 -1.68
CA ILE A 31 -12.10 0.05 -2.35
C ILE A 31 -11.88 0.04 -3.86
N ALA A 32 -11.40 1.14 -4.45
CA ALA A 32 -11.13 1.22 -5.88
C ALA A 32 -10.10 0.18 -6.33
N GLY A 33 -9.02 -0.03 -5.56
CA GLY A 33 -8.02 -1.05 -5.83
C GLY A 33 -8.59 -2.46 -5.77
N ALA A 34 -9.42 -2.74 -4.78
CA ALA A 34 -10.07 -4.04 -4.64
C ALA A 34 -11.00 -4.37 -5.83
N PHE A 35 -11.70 -3.37 -6.37
CA PHE A 35 -12.53 -3.53 -7.57
C PHE A 35 -11.70 -3.59 -8.86
N TYR A 36 -10.52 -2.98 -8.92
CA TYR A 36 -9.77 -2.85 -10.17
C TYR A 36 -9.43 -4.18 -10.85
N ILE A 37 -9.19 -5.25 -10.08
CA ILE A 37 -8.92 -6.60 -10.62
C ILE A 37 -10.06 -7.11 -11.52
N THR A 38 -11.31 -6.74 -11.25
CA THR A 38 -12.47 -7.20 -12.04
C THR A 38 -12.61 -6.45 -13.38
N ILE A 39 -11.95 -5.30 -13.49
CA ILE A 39 -11.96 -4.44 -14.69
C ILE A 39 -10.80 -4.78 -15.64
N LEU A 40 -9.73 -5.40 -15.12
CA LEU A 40 -8.60 -5.84 -15.94
C LEU A 40 -9.04 -6.79 -17.06
N ASN A 41 -8.37 -6.69 -18.21
CA ASN A 41 -8.57 -7.66 -19.28
C ASN A 41 -8.00 -9.03 -18.87
N LYS A 42 -8.36 -10.09 -19.61
CA LYS A 42 -7.93 -11.46 -19.30
C LYS A 42 -6.41 -11.65 -19.32
N THR A 43 -5.70 -10.91 -20.18
CA THR A 43 -4.23 -10.98 -20.28
C THR A 43 -3.57 -10.42 -19.01
N ASP A 44 -4.00 -9.25 -18.56
CA ASP A 44 -3.46 -8.59 -17.37
C ASP A 44 -3.83 -9.35 -16.09
N GLN A 45 -5.05 -9.91 -16.02
CA GLN A 45 -5.44 -10.82 -14.93
C GLN A 45 -4.52 -12.04 -14.84
N SER A 46 -4.19 -12.65 -15.99
CA SER A 46 -3.28 -13.80 -16.05
C SER A 46 -1.86 -13.44 -15.60
N LEU A 47 -1.36 -12.24 -15.92
CA LEU A 47 -0.06 -11.76 -15.43
C LEU A 47 -0.03 -11.61 -13.90
N VAL A 48 -1.11 -11.10 -13.32
CA VAL A 48 -1.25 -10.97 -11.86
C VAL A 48 -1.29 -12.35 -11.20
N GLU A 49 -2.11 -13.25 -11.73
CA GLU A 49 -2.21 -14.64 -11.27
C GLU A 49 -0.85 -15.36 -11.36
N SER A 50 -0.14 -15.23 -12.49
CA SER A 50 1.19 -15.80 -12.67
C SER A 50 2.20 -15.27 -11.66
N SER A 51 2.18 -13.95 -11.39
CA SER A 51 3.07 -13.32 -10.42
C SER A 51 2.81 -13.81 -8.99
N ILE A 52 1.54 -13.94 -8.61
CA ILE A 52 1.12 -14.47 -7.31
C ILE A 52 1.54 -15.95 -7.18
N ASN A 53 1.20 -16.78 -8.17
CA ASN A 53 1.55 -18.20 -8.17
C ASN A 53 3.05 -18.42 -8.11
N THR A 54 3.85 -17.64 -8.85
CA THR A 54 5.31 -17.70 -8.83
C THR A 54 5.83 -17.37 -7.44
N PHE A 55 5.35 -16.30 -6.81
CA PHE A 55 5.75 -15.92 -5.46
C PHE A 55 5.49 -17.04 -4.43
N PHE A 56 4.30 -17.63 -4.41
CA PHE A 56 3.98 -18.72 -3.49
C PHE A 56 4.74 -20.02 -3.79
N ASN A 57 5.02 -20.31 -5.07
CA ASN A 57 5.86 -21.43 -5.46
C ASN A 57 7.32 -21.25 -5.01
N ASP A 58 7.87 -20.04 -5.12
CA ASP A 58 9.22 -19.73 -4.67
C ASP A 58 9.36 -19.88 -3.15
N ILE A 59 8.33 -19.50 -2.39
CA ILE A 59 8.24 -19.77 -0.94
C ILE A 59 8.24 -21.28 -0.69
N LYS A 60 7.34 -22.03 -1.34
CA LYS A 60 7.15 -23.46 -1.10
C LYS A 60 8.40 -24.29 -1.40
N ASN A 61 9.12 -23.93 -2.47
CA ASN A 61 10.28 -24.67 -2.95
C ASN A 61 11.60 -24.18 -2.33
N ASN A 62 11.56 -23.26 -1.36
CA ASN A 62 12.74 -22.61 -0.76
C ASN A 62 13.68 -21.95 -1.81
N ASN A 63 13.13 -21.48 -2.92
CA ASN A 63 13.89 -20.80 -3.98
C ASN A 63 14.12 -19.31 -3.69
N LEU A 64 13.56 -18.80 -2.58
CA LEU A 64 13.72 -17.41 -2.18
C LEU A 64 15.05 -17.18 -1.45
N ASN A 65 15.89 -16.30 -2.02
CA ASN A 65 16.99 -15.72 -1.27
C ASN A 65 16.48 -14.62 -0.33
N TYR A 66 16.15 -15.00 0.91
CA TYR A 66 15.59 -14.10 1.92
C TYR A 66 16.44 -12.83 2.16
N VAL A 67 17.77 -12.94 2.14
CA VAL A 67 18.67 -11.81 2.39
C VAL A 67 18.59 -10.80 1.24
N ILE A 68 18.62 -11.27 0.00
CA ILE A 68 18.48 -10.41 -1.18
C ILE A 68 17.08 -9.79 -1.22
N SER A 69 16.03 -10.58 -0.95
CA SER A 69 14.65 -10.09 -0.91
C SER A 69 14.44 -9.00 0.14
N LEU A 70 15.00 -9.18 1.35
CA LEU A 70 14.93 -8.18 2.41
C LEU A 70 15.68 -6.90 2.00
N LYS A 71 16.89 -7.02 1.45
CA LYS A 71 17.66 -5.87 0.95
C LYS A 71 16.89 -5.10 -0.10
N ASN A 72 16.28 -5.80 -1.06
CA ASN A 72 15.49 -5.18 -2.13
C ASN A 72 14.23 -4.48 -1.57
N ALA A 73 13.54 -5.10 -0.62
CA ALA A 73 12.39 -4.51 0.04
C ALA A 73 12.76 -3.24 0.82
N ILE A 74 13.85 -3.25 1.58
CA ILE A 74 14.33 -2.08 2.32
C ILE A 74 14.71 -0.96 1.34
N LEU A 75 15.52 -1.26 0.32
CA LEU A 75 16.01 -0.26 -0.62
C LEU A 75 14.88 0.42 -1.40
N SER A 76 13.91 -0.36 -1.88
CA SER A 76 12.74 0.15 -2.60
C SER A 76 11.85 1.04 -1.73
N ASN A 77 11.56 0.64 -0.50
CA ASN A 77 10.75 1.45 0.41
C ASN A 77 11.52 2.70 0.89
N LEU A 78 12.83 2.60 1.12
CA LEU A 78 13.65 3.76 1.46
C LEU A 78 13.64 4.80 0.33
N GLY A 79 13.80 4.37 -0.92
CA GLY A 79 13.69 5.24 -2.08
C GLY A 79 12.34 5.97 -2.14
N PHE A 80 11.24 5.25 -1.89
CA PHE A 80 9.90 5.85 -1.81
C PHE A 80 9.80 6.92 -0.71
N TYR A 81 10.32 6.64 0.49
CA TYR A 81 10.29 7.61 1.59
C TYR A 81 11.19 8.82 1.33
N LEU A 82 12.35 8.64 0.71
CA LEU A 82 13.23 9.75 0.32
C LEU A 82 12.56 10.68 -0.69
N ILE A 83 11.83 10.14 -1.66
CA ILE A 83 11.07 10.94 -2.63
C ILE A 83 9.98 11.75 -1.91
N ILE A 84 9.21 11.11 -1.02
CA ILE A 84 8.18 11.83 -0.23
C ILE A 84 8.82 12.92 0.62
N TRP A 85 9.96 12.63 1.26
CA TRP A 85 10.67 13.59 2.09
C TRP A 85 11.13 14.81 1.28
N LEU A 86 11.72 14.59 0.10
CA LEU A 86 12.17 15.66 -0.79
C LEU A 86 10.99 16.48 -1.33
N LEU A 87 9.90 15.81 -1.73
CA LEU A 87 8.68 16.48 -2.16
C LEU A 87 8.02 17.28 -1.02
N GLY A 88 8.13 16.81 0.22
CA GLY A 88 7.52 17.45 1.39
C GLY A 88 8.09 18.83 1.70
N ILE A 89 9.27 19.17 1.16
CA ILE A 89 9.89 20.49 1.28
C ILE A 89 9.21 21.51 0.35
N SER A 90 8.54 21.05 -0.71
CA SER A 90 7.92 21.89 -1.74
C SER A 90 6.40 21.96 -1.60
N VAL A 91 5.83 23.14 -1.83
CA VAL A 91 4.38 23.34 -1.94
C VAL A 91 3.80 22.52 -3.11
N ILE A 92 4.55 22.40 -4.21
CA ILE A 92 4.17 21.59 -5.39
C ILE A 92 4.17 20.09 -5.04
N GLY A 93 4.95 19.67 -4.05
CA GLY A 93 5.00 18.29 -3.61
C GLY A 93 3.72 17.84 -2.88
N ILE A 94 2.92 18.75 -2.33
CA ILE A 94 1.70 18.39 -1.58
C ILE A 94 0.71 17.61 -2.46
N PRO A 95 0.28 18.11 -3.66
CA PRO A 95 -0.55 17.32 -4.57
C PRO A 95 0.06 15.97 -4.94
N VAL A 96 1.37 15.94 -5.21
CA VAL A 96 2.07 14.72 -5.64
C VAL A 96 2.11 13.68 -4.52
N ILE A 97 2.36 14.09 -3.27
CA ILE A 97 2.37 13.21 -2.10
C ILE A 97 0.97 12.63 -1.85
N ILE A 98 -0.09 13.44 -2.02
CA ILE A 98 -1.47 12.97 -1.90
C ILE A 98 -1.77 11.89 -2.96
N PHE A 99 -1.32 12.08 -4.20
CA PHE A 99 -1.45 11.07 -5.25
C PHE A 99 -0.63 9.81 -4.92
N MET A 100 0.62 9.94 -4.51
CA MET A 100 1.46 8.79 -4.09
C MET A 100 0.83 8.02 -2.92
N PHE A 101 0.25 8.72 -1.95
CA PHE A 101 -0.48 8.13 -0.84
C PHE A 101 -1.70 7.34 -1.34
N PHE A 102 -2.51 7.94 -2.23
CA PHE A 102 -3.63 7.27 -2.86
C PHE A 102 -3.18 6.00 -3.60
N SER A 103 -2.13 6.08 -4.42
CA SER A 103 -1.59 4.91 -5.14
C SER A 103 -1.13 3.81 -4.19
N LYS A 104 -0.48 4.14 -3.07
CA LYS A 104 -0.05 3.15 -2.09
C LYS A 104 -1.25 2.45 -1.43
N ALA A 105 -2.29 3.20 -1.06
CA ALA A 105 -3.52 2.64 -0.49
C ALA A 105 -4.30 1.79 -1.53
N PHE A 106 -4.34 2.24 -2.78
CA PHE A 106 -4.92 1.51 -3.90
C PHE A 106 -4.23 0.16 -4.11
N ILE A 107 -2.89 0.13 -4.14
CA ILE A 107 -2.13 -1.11 -4.29
C ILE A 107 -2.45 -2.11 -3.18
N ILE A 108 -2.65 -1.66 -1.93
CA ILE A 108 -3.04 -2.54 -0.82
C ILE A 108 -4.38 -3.22 -1.11
N GLY A 109 -5.41 -2.46 -1.51
CA GLY A 109 -6.72 -3.02 -1.86
C GLY A 109 -6.66 -3.98 -3.04
N PHE A 110 -5.89 -3.60 -4.07
CA PHE A 110 -5.65 -4.43 -5.24
C PHE A 110 -4.97 -5.75 -4.86
N SER A 111 -3.85 -5.72 -4.14
CA SER A 111 -3.11 -6.92 -3.73
C SER A 111 -3.96 -7.90 -2.93
N VAL A 112 -4.75 -7.42 -1.96
CA VAL A 112 -5.64 -8.30 -1.17
C VAL A 112 -6.69 -8.96 -2.07
N SER A 113 -7.36 -8.19 -2.93
CA SER A 113 -8.38 -8.71 -3.84
C SER A 113 -7.81 -9.71 -4.86
N SER A 114 -6.63 -9.43 -5.42
CA SER A 114 -5.95 -10.32 -6.35
C SER A 114 -5.59 -11.67 -5.72
N ILE A 115 -5.13 -11.69 -4.47
CA ILE A 115 -4.84 -12.93 -3.74
C ILE A 115 -6.13 -13.72 -3.49
N ILE A 116 -7.20 -13.05 -3.02
CA ILE A 116 -8.50 -13.69 -2.76
C ILE A 116 -9.06 -14.32 -4.04
N LEU A 117 -8.99 -13.61 -5.17
CA LEU A 117 -9.50 -14.08 -6.45
C LEU A 117 -8.70 -15.28 -6.97
N ASN A 118 -7.36 -15.22 -6.89
CA ASN A 118 -6.47 -16.26 -7.38
C ASN A 118 -6.61 -17.58 -6.60
N TYR A 119 -6.65 -17.52 -5.27
CA TYR A 119 -6.75 -18.73 -4.44
C TYR A 119 -8.16 -19.24 -4.24
N LYS A 120 -9.17 -18.59 -4.84
CA LYS A 120 -10.60 -18.92 -4.70
C LYS A 120 -10.91 -19.33 -3.26
N LEU A 121 -10.80 -18.38 -2.32
CA LEU A 121 -11.42 -18.58 -1.01
C LEU A 121 -12.93 -18.73 -1.26
N LYS A 122 -13.37 -20.00 -1.33
CA LYS A 122 -14.78 -20.38 -1.23
C LYS A 122 -15.24 -20.18 0.20
#